data_AF-A0A953JHQ7-F1
#
_entry.id   AF-A0A953JHQ7-F1
#
_cell.length_a   1.000
_cell.length_b   1.000
_cell.length_c   1.000
_cell.angle_alpha   90.00
_cell.angle_beta   90.00
_cell.angle_gamma   90.00
#
_symmetry.space_group_name_H-M   'P 1'
#
loop_
_entity.id
_entity.type
_entity.pdbx_description
1 polymer ?
#
loop_
_entity_poly.entity_id
_entity_poly.type
_entity_poly.pdbx_seq_one_letter_code
_entity_poly.pdbx_strand_id
1 'polypeptide(L)'
;MGGRRRGVSGSARNAGASGSLSATAAARYQTSIVQLSQALEGTPLADITTATVLDYVVARREEDRSASTIRNDLTAWSHVLNVAVTYQWIESNPARAFDRQTYIGRDADLLNAPTDPQVQQLIEEVGAWSTDMADLIR
;
A
#
# COMPACT_ATOMS: atom_id res chain seq x y z
N MET A 1 36.75 -34.35 22.12
CA MET A 1 36.76 -32.87 22.09
C MET A 1 36.29 -32.40 20.73
N GLY A 2 35.04 -31.94 20.61
CA GLY A 2 34.45 -31.52 19.34
C GLY A 2 33.31 -30.55 19.60
N GLY A 3 33.67 -29.31 19.96
CA GLY A 3 32.72 -28.25 20.30
C GLY A 3 32.04 -27.70 19.05
N ARG A 4 30.79 -28.09 18.81
CA ARG A 4 29.89 -27.39 17.87
C ARG A 4 29.34 -26.15 18.56
N ARG A 5 29.94 -24.99 18.28
CA ARG A 5 29.37 -23.69 18.63
C ARG A 5 28.13 -23.46 17.77
N ARG A 6 26.95 -23.47 18.38
CA ARG A 6 25.71 -22.97 17.77
C ARG A 6 25.87 -21.45 17.60
N GLY A 7 25.96 -21.01 16.35
CA GLY A 7 25.86 -19.59 16.00
C GLY A 7 24.47 -19.09 16.34
N VAL A 8 24.41 -18.11 17.24
CA VAL A 8 23.22 -17.33 17.53
C VAL A 8 22.86 -16.56 16.25
N SER A 9 21.70 -16.85 15.66
CA SER A 9 21.16 -16.12 14.52
C SER A 9 20.78 -14.72 14.97
N GLY A 10 21.74 -13.80 14.88
CA GLY A 10 21.51 -12.37 15.06
C GLY A 10 20.50 -11.87 14.04
N SER A 11 19.42 -11.28 14.55
CA SER A 11 18.45 -10.48 13.81
C SER A 11 19.18 -9.40 13.00
N ALA A 12 19.34 -9.65 11.70
CA ALA A 12 19.82 -8.66 10.75
C ALA A 12 18.68 -7.68 10.49
N ARG A 13 18.60 -6.66 11.34
CA ARG A 13 18.00 -5.37 10.99
C ARG A 13 18.75 -4.87 9.76
N ASN A 14 18.12 -4.95 8.58
CA ASN A 14 18.66 -4.39 7.34
C ASN A 14 18.66 -2.86 7.45
N ALA A 15 19.70 -2.32 8.06
CA ALA A 15 20.10 -0.93 7.93
C ALA A 15 20.91 -0.78 6.64
N GLY A 16 20.48 0.15 5.77
CA GLY A 16 21.34 0.77 4.77
C GLY A 16 21.50 0.01 3.45
N ALA A 17 20.47 0.02 2.61
CA ALA A 17 20.70 0.11 1.17
C ALA A 17 20.52 1.57 0.79
N SER A 18 21.63 2.28 0.54
CA SER A 18 21.63 3.53 -0.22
C SER A 18 21.22 3.21 -1.67
N GLY A 19 19.95 2.85 -1.85
CA GLY A 19 19.42 2.35 -3.11
C GLY A 19 18.98 3.50 -3.98
N SER A 20 19.62 3.66 -5.13
CA SER A 20 19.06 4.49 -6.19
C SER A 20 17.65 3.99 -6.53
N LEU A 21 16.70 4.92 -6.64
CA LEU A 21 15.33 4.62 -7.03
C LEU A 21 15.36 4.02 -8.45
N SER A 22 14.70 2.88 -8.66
CA SER A 22 14.60 2.29 -10.01
C SER A 22 13.84 3.21 -10.96
N ALA A 23 14.14 3.17 -12.25
CA ALA A 23 13.45 3.99 -13.26
C ALA A 23 11.91 3.78 -13.23
N THR A 24 11.46 2.54 -13.04
CA THR A 24 10.03 2.23 -12.90
C THR A 24 9.40 2.83 -11.65
N ALA A 25 10.13 2.86 -10.53
CA ALA A 25 9.64 3.51 -9.32
C ALA A 25 9.61 5.04 -9.47
N ALA A 26 10.62 5.62 -10.13
CA ALA A 26 10.65 7.04 -10.46
C ALA A 26 9.46 7.45 -11.36
N ALA A 27 9.19 6.69 -12.43
CA ALA A 27 8.07 6.97 -13.32
C ALA A 27 6.72 6.91 -12.60
N ARG A 28 6.51 5.93 -11.70
CA ARG A 28 5.28 5.85 -10.90
C ARG A 28 5.11 7.07 -10.00
N TYR A 29 6.16 7.47 -9.28
CA TYR A 29 6.08 8.64 -8.41
C TYR A 29 5.94 9.94 -9.18
N GLN A 30 6.52 10.05 -10.37
CA GLN A 30 6.28 11.19 -11.25
C GLN A 30 4.80 11.30 -11.63
N THR A 31 4.17 10.19 -12.04
CA THR A 31 2.73 10.17 -12.31
C THR A 31 1.92 10.56 -11.09
N SER A 32 2.24 9.99 -9.91
CA SER A 32 1.60 10.35 -8.65
C SER A 32 1.72 11.85 -8.33
N ILE A 33 2.89 12.46 -8.53
CA ILE A 33 3.11 13.90 -8.30
C ILE A 33 2.23 14.75 -9.23
N VAL A 34 2.08 14.35 -10.50
CA VAL A 34 1.18 15.04 -11.44
C VAL A 34 -0.27 14.99 -10.93
N GLN A 35 -0.75 13.81 -10.53
CA GLN A 35 -2.11 13.65 -10.00
C GLN A 35 -2.34 14.48 -8.73
N LEU A 36 -1.36 14.48 -7.81
CA LEU A 36 -1.41 15.30 -6.60
C LEU A 36 -1.44 16.80 -6.92
N SER A 37 -0.64 17.25 -7.90
CA SER A 37 -0.62 18.67 -8.29
C SER A 37 -1.95 19.14 -8.86
N GLN A 38 -2.67 18.26 -9.57
CA GLN A 38 -4.01 18.54 -10.08
C GLN A 38 -5.04 18.57 -8.95
N ALA A 39 -5.00 17.58 -8.05
CA ALA A 39 -5.94 17.50 -6.93
C ALA A 39 -5.79 18.63 -5.90
N LEU A 40 -4.59 19.18 -5.76
CA LEU A 40 -4.25 20.23 -4.79
C LEU A 40 -4.15 21.63 -5.43
N GLU A 41 -4.55 21.77 -6.69
CA GLU A 41 -4.47 23.06 -7.38
C GLU A 41 -5.20 24.15 -6.58
N GLY A 42 -4.50 25.26 -6.33
CA GLY A 42 -5.02 26.38 -5.54
C GLY A 42 -5.05 26.18 -4.03
N THR A 43 -4.69 25.00 -3.51
CA THR A 43 -4.62 24.75 -2.05
C THR A 43 -3.27 25.22 -1.50
N PRO A 44 -3.23 26.16 -0.54
CA PRO A 44 -2.00 26.54 0.12
C PRO A 44 -1.38 25.35 0.88
N LEU A 45 -0.05 25.25 0.84
CA LEU A 45 0.67 24.14 1.49
C LEU A 45 0.41 24.07 3.00
N ALA A 46 0.20 25.22 3.66
CA ALA A 46 -0.13 25.32 5.08
C ALA A 46 -1.52 24.77 5.44
N ASP A 47 -2.43 24.72 4.47
CA ASP A 47 -3.79 24.22 4.66
C ASP A 47 -3.90 22.71 4.39
N ILE A 48 -2.80 22.08 3.94
CA ILE A 48 -2.75 20.63 3.73
C ILE A 48 -2.68 19.95 5.10
N THR A 49 -3.75 19.23 5.44
CA THR A 49 -3.90 18.49 6.69
C THR A 49 -4.10 17.00 6.43
N THR A 50 -4.22 16.19 7.48
CA THR A 50 -4.64 14.78 7.35
C THR A 50 -6.03 14.62 6.76
N ALA A 51 -6.92 15.62 6.92
CA ALA A 51 -8.22 15.63 6.27
C ALA A 51 -8.08 15.75 4.74
N THR A 52 -7.22 16.65 4.26
CA THR A 52 -6.90 16.78 2.83
C THR A 52 -6.34 15.48 2.25
N VAL A 53 -5.53 14.75 3.04
CA VAL A 53 -5.03 13.42 2.64
C VAL A 53 -6.16 12.40 2.54
N LEU A 54 -7.10 12.41 3.48
CA LEU A 54 -8.28 11.54 3.44
C LEU A 54 -9.14 11.83 2.21
N ASP A 55 -9.43 13.10 1.94
CA ASP A 55 -10.24 13.52 0.80
C ASP A 55 -9.61 13.06 -0.52
N TYR A 56 -8.29 13.20 -0.65
CA TYR A 56 -7.56 12.65 -1.79
C TYR A 56 -7.71 11.13 -1.90
N VAL A 57 -7.55 10.39 -0.80
CA VAL A 57 -7.72 8.92 -0.82
C VAL A 57 -9.13 8.52 -1.24
N VAL A 58 -10.15 9.24 -0.78
CA VAL A 58 -11.55 9.01 -1.17
C VAL A 58 -11.75 9.26 -2.66
N ALA A 59 -11.32 10.42 -3.17
CA ALA A 59 -11.42 10.74 -4.60
C ALA A 59 -10.74 9.69 -5.48
N ARG A 60 -9.56 9.20 -5.08
CA ARG A 60 -8.85 8.14 -5.81
C ARG A 60 -9.59 6.80 -5.80
N ARG A 61 -10.34 6.50 -4.74
CA ARG A 61 -11.19 5.31 -4.68
C ARG A 61 -12.41 5.45 -5.59
N GLU A 62 -13.00 6.64 -5.66
CA GLU A 62 -14.10 6.94 -6.58
C GLU A 62 -13.67 6.85 -8.05
N GLU A 63 -12.39 7.04 -8.34
CA GLU A 63 -11.76 6.75 -9.64
C GLU A 63 -11.35 5.28 -9.85
N ASP A 64 -11.79 4.35 -8.98
CA ASP A 64 -11.47 2.91 -9.03
C ASP A 64 -9.95 2.62 -9.00
N ARG A 65 -9.16 3.47 -8.36
CA ARG A 65 -7.71 3.25 -8.25
C ARG A 65 -7.40 2.15 -7.26
N SER A 66 -6.47 1.28 -7.65
CA SER A 66 -6.02 0.21 -6.77
C SER A 66 -5.39 0.75 -5.48
N ALA A 67 -5.54 0.00 -4.40
CA ALA A 67 -4.91 0.30 -3.12
C ALA A 67 -3.38 0.45 -3.25
N SER A 68 -2.72 -0.33 -4.11
CA SER A 68 -1.29 -0.18 -4.44
C SER A 68 -0.96 1.16 -5.10
N THR A 69 -1.80 1.66 -5.99
CA THR A 69 -1.66 2.98 -6.61
C THR A 69 -1.79 4.08 -5.57
N ILE A 70 -2.82 4.01 -4.73
CA ILE A 70 -3.04 5.00 -3.67
C ILE A 70 -1.87 5.02 -2.68
N ARG A 71 -1.30 3.86 -2.31
CA ARG A 71 -0.10 3.81 -1.47
C ARG A 71 1.14 4.43 -2.13
N ASN A 72 1.30 4.27 -3.45
CA ASN A 72 2.37 4.94 -4.19
C ASN A 72 2.15 6.46 -4.19
N ASP A 73 0.92 6.92 -4.40
CA ASP A 73 0.57 8.35 -4.34
C ASP A 73 0.94 8.96 -2.99
N LEU A 74 0.53 8.33 -1.89
CA LEU A 74 0.85 8.81 -0.54
C LEU A 74 2.36 8.71 -0.21
N THR A 75 3.08 7.81 -0.85
CA THR A 75 4.54 7.72 -0.68
C THR A 75 5.22 8.89 -1.38
N ALA A 76 4.86 9.17 -2.64
CA ALA A 76 5.34 10.34 -3.36
C ALA A 76 4.99 11.64 -2.63
N TRP A 77 3.74 11.77 -2.17
CA TRP A 77 3.29 12.95 -1.42
C TRP A 77 4.07 13.14 -0.12
N SER A 78 4.28 12.08 0.64
CA SER A 78 5.06 12.13 1.89
C SER A 78 6.50 12.58 1.64
N HIS A 79 7.13 12.17 0.54
CA HIS A 79 8.46 12.67 0.19
C HIS A 79 8.47 14.18 -0.09
N VAL A 80 7.50 14.69 -0.86
CA VAL A 80 7.37 16.12 -1.13
C VAL A 80 7.14 16.91 0.16
N LEU A 81 6.23 16.45 1.02
CA LEU A 81 5.92 17.12 2.28
C LEU A 81 7.08 17.08 3.28
N ASN A 82 7.91 16.04 3.28
CA ASN A 82 9.13 16.03 4.09
C ASN A 82 10.12 17.12 3.64
N VAL A 83 10.21 17.40 2.33
CA VAL A 83 11.03 18.52 1.83
C VAL A 83 10.44 19.85 2.30
N ALA A 84 9.13 20.01 2.25
CA ALA A 84 8.46 21.21 2.78
C ALA A 84 8.71 21.42 4.28
N VAL A 85 8.65 20.35 5.08
CA VAL A 85 9.01 20.39 6.51
C VAL A 85 10.48 20.77 6.69
N THR A 86 11.38 20.24 5.86
CA THR A 86 12.83 20.55 5.92
C THR A 86 13.09 22.04 5.68
N TYR A 87 12.35 22.65 4.75
CA TYR A 87 12.39 24.09 4.49
C TYR A 87 11.50 24.92 5.43
N GLN A 88 10.89 24.29 6.43
CA GLN A 88 10.01 24.93 7.42
C GLN A 88 8.80 25.66 6.80
N TRP A 89 8.31 25.20 5.65
CA TRP A 89 7.07 25.72 5.06
C TRP A 89 5.82 25.21 5.79
N ILE A 90 5.93 24.04 6.40
CA ILE A 90 4.91 23.41 7.25
C ILE A 90 5.61 22.75 8.44
N GLU A 91 4.89 22.59 9.55
CA GLU A 91 5.46 22.06 10.79
C GLU A 91 5.61 20.53 10.78
N SER A 92 4.67 19.84 10.13
CA SER A 92 4.63 18.38 10.13
C SER A 92 4.12 17.84 8.79
N ASN A 93 4.41 16.55 8.54
CA ASN A 93 4.01 15.88 7.31
C ASN A 93 2.68 15.14 7.51
N PRO A 94 1.53 15.66 7.02
CA PRO A 94 0.23 15.02 7.19
C PRO A 94 0.14 13.66 6.48
N ALA A 95 0.76 13.48 5.31
CA ALA A 95 0.76 12.20 4.60
C ALA A 95 1.58 11.11 5.30
N ARG A 96 2.46 11.50 6.23
CA ARG A 96 3.19 10.58 7.12
C ARG A 96 2.37 10.23 8.36
N ALA A 97 1.60 11.17 8.90
CA ALA A 97 0.72 10.95 10.05
C ALA A 97 -0.54 10.15 9.71
N PHE A 98 -0.95 10.13 8.43
CA PHE A 98 -2.14 9.44 7.96
C PHE A 98 -2.08 7.91 8.13
N ASP A 99 -3.13 7.32 8.68
CA ASP A 99 -3.24 5.86 8.89
C ASP A 99 -3.60 5.12 7.59
N ARG A 100 -2.56 4.80 6.82
CA ARG A 100 -2.68 4.09 5.55
C ARG A 100 -3.28 2.70 5.69
N GLN A 101 -3.08 2.04 6.84
CA GLN A 101 -3.57 0.68 7.02
C GLN A 101 -5.10 0.68 7.11
N THR A 102 -5.65 1.54 7.96
CA THR A 102 -7.09 1.64 8.18
C THR A 102 -7.82 2.17 6.94
N TYR A 103 -7.28 3.21 6.29
CA TYR A 103 -8.00 3.91 5.22
C TYR A 103 -7.73 3.38 3.81
N ILE A 104 -6.76 2.50 3.60
CA ILE A 104 -6.45 1.94 2.26
C ILE A 104 -6.61 0.41 2.23
N GLY A 105 -6.44 -0.27 3.37
CA GLY A 105 -6.42 -1.74 3.46
C GLY A 105 -5.11 -2.35 2.95
N ARG A 106 -5.00 -3.68 2.90
CA ARG A 106 -3.94 -4.42 2.18
C ARG A 106 -4.45 -4.95 0.85
N ASP A 107 -3.56 -5.18 -0.11
CA ASP A 107 -3.94 -5.85 -1.37
C ASP A 107 -4.42 -7.30 -1.12
N ALA A 108 -4.00 -7.92 -0.02
CA ALA A 108 -4.51 -9.22 0.42
C ALA A 108 -5.99 -9.18 0.84
N ASP A 109 -6.51 -8.02 1.25
CA ASP A 109 -7.93 -7.85 1.58
C ASP A 109 -8.78 -7.74 0.30
N LEU A 110 -8.15 -7.62 -0.88
CA LEU A 110 -8.77 -7.61 -2.22
C LEU A 110 -8.69 -8.97 -2.93
N LEU A 111 -8.07 -9.99 -2.31
CA LEU A 111 -8.33 -11.38 -2.70
C LEU A 111 -9.76 -11.68 -2.23
N ASN A 112 -10.75 -11.44 -3.10
CA ASN A 112 -12.14 -11.79 -2.84
C ASN A 112 -12.20 -13.29 -2.51
N ALA A 113 -12.22 -13.62 -1.22
CA ALA A 113 -12.53 -14.96 -0.78
C ALA A 113 -13.92 -15.31 -1.35
N PRO A 114 -14.08 -16.47 -2.01
CA PRO A 114 -15.38 -16.87 -2.51
C PRO A 114 -16.38 -16.87 -1.36
N THR A 115 -17.55 -16.29 -1.59
CA THR A 115 -18.66 -16.33 -0.63
C THR A 115 -19.13 -17.77 -0.42
N ASP A 116 -19.73 -18.10 0.72
CA ASP A 116 -20.23 -19.46 1.00
C ASP A 116 -21.09 -20.05 -0.15
N PRO A 117 -21.96 -19.26 -0.83
CA PRO A 117 -22.67 -19.75 -2.02
C PRO A 117 -21.76 -20.08 -3.20
N GLN A 118 -20.71 -19.29 -3.44
CA GLN A 118 -19.73 -19.55 -4.50
C GLN A 118 -18.84 -20.76 -4.19
N VAL A 119 -18.48 -20.95 -2.93
CA VAL A 119 -17.79 -22.17 -2.46
C VAL A 119 -18.67 -23.39 -2.67
N GLN A 120 -19.94 -23.30 -2.31
CA GLN A 120 -20.90 -24.39 -2.47
C GLN A 120 -21.11 -24.75 -3.95
N GLN A 121 -21.27 -23.74 -4.81
CA GLN A 121 -21.37 -23.94 -6.26
C GLN A 121 -20.11 -24.61 -6.82
N LEU A 122 -18.92 -24.18 -6.39
CA LEU A 122 -17.66 -24.78 -6.81
C LEU A 122 -17.54 -26.24 -6.33
N ILE A 123 -17.96 -26.56 -5.11
CA ILE A 123 -17.98 -27.93 -4.59
C ILE A 123 -18.92 -28.82 -5.41
N GLU A 124 -20.10 -28.32 -5.76
CA GLU A 124 -21.08 -29.04 -6.59
C GLU A 124 -20.58 -29.24 -8.02
N GLU A 125 -20.04 -28.18 -8.64
CA GLU A 125 -19.41 -28.26 -9.96
C GLU A 125 -18.25 -29.24 -9.95
N VAL A 126 -17.41 -29.24 -8.91
CA VAL A 126 -16.25 -30.14 -8.80
C VAL A 126 -16.64 -31.59 -8.52
N GLY A 127 -17.62 -31.80 -7.64
CA GLY A 127 -18.18 -33.13 -7.37
C GLY A 127 -18.85 -33.77 -8.58
N ALA A 128 -19.30 -32.98 -9.55
CA ALA A 128 -19.91 -33.49 -10.78
C ALA A 128 -18.91 -34.15 -11.75
N TRP A 129 -17.62 -33.80 -11.70
CA TRP A 129 -16.58 -34.38 -12.59
C TRP A 129 -15.52 -35.20 -11.86
N SER A 130 -15.41 -35.11 -10.53
CA SER A 130 -14.54 -35.98 -9.74
C SER A 130 -14.97 -36.04 -8.27
N THR A 131 -15.45 -37.21 -7.85
CA THR A 131 -15.83 -37.49 -6.46
C THR A 131 -14.63 -37.34 -5.50
N ASP A 132 -13.44 -37.75 -5.95
CA ASP A 132 -12.20 -37.68 -5.16
C ASP A 132 -11.74 -36.24 -4.89
N MET A 133 -12.02 -35.31 -5.80
CA MET A 133 -11.68 -33.89 -5.62
C MET A 133 -12.66 -33.16 -4.70
N ALA A 134 -13.94 -33.56 -4.68
CA ALA A 134 -14.94 -32.97 -3.77
C ALA A 134 -14.63 -33.26 -2.30
N ASP A 135 -14.10 -34.45 -1.99
CA ASP A 135 -13.72 -34.82 -0.62
C ASP A 135 -12.43 -34.10 -0.14
N LEU A 136 -11.59 -33.61 -1.06
CA LEU A 136 -10.38 -32.85 -0.71
C LEU A 136 -10.67 -31.36 -0.37
N ILE A 137 -11.81 -30.83 -0.84
CA ILE A 137 -12.17 -29.41 -0.72
C ILE A 137 -13.07 -29.12 0.50
N ARG A 138 -13.67 -30.15 1.10
CA ARG A 138 -14.54 -30.06 2.29
C ARG A 138 -13.72 -29.91 3.58
#